data_AF-A0A674AWN2-F1
#
_entry.id   AF-A0A674AWN2-F1
#
_cell.length_a   1.000
_cell.length_b   1.000
_cell.length_c   1.000
_cell.angle_alpha   90.00
_cell.angle_beta   90.00
_cell.angle_gamma   90.00
#
_symmetry.space_group_name_H-M   'P 1'
#
loop_
_entity.id
_entity.type
_entity.pdbx_description
1 polymer ?
#
loop_
_entity_poly.entity_id
_entity_poly.type
_entity_poly.pdbx_seq_one_letter_code
_entity_poly.pdbx_strand_id
1 'polypeptide(L)'
;MSTMYHWSLFALLFVTCMDVSLQKKTRKGPQTLSRGWGDYITWVKTYEEALMTMKESKKPLMVIHHMEDCPHSQALKKAFAVDKTIQKMAQKDFVMLNLIHDTTDTNLAADGNYVPRIIFVDPSMTVRLDLVGKYSNRLYTYEPSDIPHLAKNMKKAKLLLKTEL
;
A
#
# COMPACT_ATOMS: atom_id res chain seq x y z
N MET A 1 -77.19 -23.41 -11.04
CA MET A 1 -77.11 -21.94 -11.13
C MET A 1 -75.86 -21.53 -10.36
N SER A 2 -74.73 -21.37 -11.06
CA SER A 2 -74.27 -20.09 -11.64
C SER A 2 -73.88 -19.15 -10.50
N THR A 3 -72.64 -18.72 -10.29
CA THR A 3 -71.60 -18.32 -11.24
C THR A 3 -70.23 -18.32 -10.59
N MET A 4 -69.26 -18.65 -11.44
CA MET A 4 -67.81 -18.61 -11.30
C MET A 4 -67.31 -17.18 -11.57
N TYR A 5 -66.48 -16.61 -10.70
CA TYR A 5 -65.54 -15.53 -11.06
C TYR A 5 -64.19 -15.79 -10.39
N HIS A 6 -63.32 -16.44 -11.17
CA HIS A 6 -61.87 -16.32 -11.09
C HIS A 6 -61.45 -14.96 -11.70
N TRP A 7 -60.23 -14.52 -11.37
CA TRP A 7 -59.54 -13.28 -11.78
C TRP A 7 -59.80 -12.12 -10.80
N SER A 8 -58.83 -11.49 -10.16
CA SER A 8 -57.46 -11.21 -10.57
C SER A 8 -56.61 -10.79 -9.39
N LEU A 9 -55.36 -11.25 -9.40
CA LEU A 9 -54.15 -10.51 -9.05
C LEU A 9 -53.98 -9.99 -7.62
N PHE A 10 -53.03 -10.61 -6.93
CA PHE A 10 -51.91 -9.91 -6.28
C PHE A 10 -52.28 -8.69 -5.42
N ALA A 11 -52.73 -8.94 -4.19
CA ALA A 11 -52.45 -8.02 -3.09
C ALA A 11 -51.32 -8.60 -2.24
N LEU A 12 -50.16 -8.79 -2.89
CA LEU A 12 -48.86 -8.81 -2.22
C LEU A 12 -48.73 -7.42 -1.59
N LEU A 13 -49.21 -7.27 -0.35
CA LEU A 13 -48.92 -6.11 0.46
C LEU A 13 -47.43 -6.15 0.76
N PHE A 14 -46.69 -5.48 -0.13
CA PHE A 14 -45.28 -5.16 -0.03
C PHE A 14 -45.02 -4.66 1.38
N VAL A 15 -44.46 -5.53 2.21
CA VAL A 15 -43.67 -5.14 3.38
C VAL A 15 -42.49 -4.38 2.79
N THR A 16 -42.66 -3.08 2.58
CA THR A 16 -41.53 -2.19 2.30
C THR A 16 -40.76 -2.08 3.60
N CYS A 17 -39.90 -3.07 3.82
CA CYS A 17 -38.74 -2.92 4.68
C CYS A 17 -38.01 -1.69 4.11
N MET A 18 -38.20 -0.54 4.73
CA MET A 18 -37.27 0.55 4.53
C MET A 18 -35.97 0.06 5.14
N ASP A 19 -35.15 -0.59 4.32
CA ASP A 19 -33.73 -0.78 4.58
C ASP A 19 -33.14 0.62 4.75
N VAL A 20 -33.18 1.10 5.99
CA VAL A 20 -32.32 2.18 6.45
C VAL A 20 -30.92 1.63 6.25
N SER A 21 -30.37 1.96 5.08
CA SER A 21 -28.98 1.73 4.75
C SER A 21 -28.17 2.44 5.82
N LEU A 22 -27.80 1.69 6.85
CA LEU A 22 -26.87 2.09 7.88
C LEU A 22 -25.56 2.35 7.14
N GLN A 23 -25.38 3.58 6.67
CA GLN A 23 -24.08 4.08 6.25
C GLN A 23 -23.22 4.02 7.50
N LYS A 24 -22.55 2.88 7.67
CA LYS A 24 -21.55 2.64 8.70
C LYS A 24 -20.38 3.54 8.34
N LYS A 25 -20.50 4.82 8.67
CA LYS A 25 -19.41 5.78 8.67
C LYS A 25 -18.48 5.29 9.77
N THR A 26 -17.61 4.34 9.42
CA THR A 26 -16.58 3.84 10.31
C THR A 26 -15.77 5.04 10.70
N ARG A 27 -15.95 5.51 11.94
CA ARG A 27 -15.05 6.48 12.55
C ARG A 27 -13.68 5.81 12.50
N LYS A 28 -12.83 6.21 11.55
CA LYS A 28 -11.44 5.74 11.48
C LYS A 28 -10.86 6.07 12.86
N GLY A 29 -10.39 5.05 13.58
CA GLY A 29 -9.69 5.25 14.84
C GLY A 29 -8.44 6.14 14.64
N PRO A 30 -7.69 6.46 15.70
CA PRO A 30 -6.45 7.21 15.56
C PRO A 30 -5.58 6.61 14.44
N GLN A 31 -5.15 7.43 13.49
CA GLN A 31 -4.29 6.93 12.41
C GLN A 31 -2.98 6.42 13.01
N THR A 32 -2.74 5.13 12.89
CA THR A 32 -1.44 4.53 13.22
C THR A 32 -0.42 4.92 12.16
N LEU A 33 0.86 5.01 12.52
CA LEU A 33 1.93 5.26 11.55
C LEU A 33 2.00 4.17 10.48
N SER A 34 1.60 2.94 10.81
CA SER A 34 1.54 1.83 9.85
C SER A 34 0.50 2.03 8.76
N ARG A 35 -0.60 2.74 9.04
CA ARG A 35 -1.75 2.94 8.12
C ARG A 35 -2.29 1.64 7.51
N GLY A 36 -2.07 0.51 8.16
CA GLY A 36 -2.45 -0.84 7.70
C GLY A 36 -1.42 -1.57 6.82
N TRP A 37 -0.20 -1.04 6.65
CA TRP A 37 0.89 -1.71 5.93
C TRP A 37 1.65 -2.75 6.79
N GLY A 38 1.35 -2.82 8.10
CA GLY A 38 1.96 -3.77 9.01
C GLY A 38 2.20 -3.15 10.37
N ASP A 39 1.41 -3.54 11.36
CA ASP A 39 1.38 -2.90 12.69
C ASP A 39 2.57 -3.27 13.58
N TYR A 40 3.27 -4.36 13.23
CA TYR A 40 4.47 -4.81 13.93
C TYR A 40 5.78 -4.28 13.31
N ILE A 41 5.68 -3.47 12.25
CA ILE A 41 6.82 -2.76 11.68
C ILE A 41 7.03 -1.46 12.46
N THR A 42 8.29 -1.15 12.80
CA THR A 42 8.65 0.17 13.33
C THR A 42 8.74 1.16 12.17
N TRP A 43 7.77 2.07 12.09
CA TRP A 43 7.68 3.09 11.04
C TRP A 43 8.30 4.41 11.48
N VAL A 44 9.13 4.99 10.62
CA VAL A 44 9.62 6.38 10.77
C VAL A 44 8.56 7.36 10.26
N LYS A 45 8.59 8.59 10.78
CA LYS A 45 7.53 9.58 10.54
C LYS A 45 7.79 10.46 9.32
N THR A 46 9.03 10.87 9.11
CA THR A 46 9.40 11.79 8.01
C THR A 46 10.50 11.22 7.14
N TYR A 47 10.67 11.81 5.95
CA TYR A 47 11.71 11.39 5.02
C TYR A 47 13.12 11.73 5.56
N GLU A 48 13.28 12.86 6.21
CA GLU A 48 14.54 13.30 6.81
C GLU A 48 14.97 12.34 7.93
N GLU A 49 14.05 11.98 8.83
CA GLU A 49 14.28 10.97 9.86
C GLU A 49 14.67 9.62 9.23
N ALA A 50 13.98 9.24 8.16
CA ALA A 50 14.25 8.00 7.45
C ALA A 50 15.68 7.97 6.86
N LEU A 51 16.12 9.06 6.24
CA LEU A 51 17.45 9.20 5.66
C LEU A 51 18.56 9.17 6.73
N MET A 52 18.35 9.84 7.86
CA MET A 52 19.29 9.79 8.99
C MET A 52 19.39 8.36 9.55
N THR A 53 18.24 7.76 9.86
CA THR A 53 18.17 6.38 10.40
C THR A 53 18.78 5.36 9.44
N MET A 54 18.56 5.52 8.13
CA MET A 54 19.12 4.66 7.08
C MET A 54 20.66 4.68 7.10
N LYS A 55 21.26 5.87 7.19
CA LYS A 55 22.72 6.01 7.29
C LYS A 55 23.29 5.40 8.56
N GLU A 56 22.68 5.70 9.71
CA GLU A 56 23.16 5.24 11.01
C GLU A 56 23.06 3.71 11.14
N SER A 57 21.92 3.13 10.75
CA SER A 57 21.68 1.70 10.87
C SER A 57 22.32 0.87 9.74
N LYS A 58 22.80 1.52 8.68
CA LYS A 58 23.26 0.89 7.42
C LYS A 58 22.24 -0.08 6.83
N LYS A 59 20.95 0.20 7.01
CA LYS A 59 19.84 -0.52 6.38
C LYS A 59 19.29 0.32 5.24
N PRO A 60 18.95 -0.27 4.08
CA PRO A 60 18.27 0.47 3.03
C PRO A 60 16.92 1.00 3.51
N LEU A 61 16.49 2.12 2.95
CA LEU A 61 15.17 2.70 3.17
C LEU A 61 14.20 2.18 2.12
N MET A 62 13.01 1.80 2.56
CA MET A 62 11.85 1.48 1.71
C MET A 62 10.77 2.54 1.91
N VAL A 63 10.44 3.27 0.85
CA VAL A 63 9.43 4.32 0.85
C VAL A 63 8.20 3.86 0.08
N ILE A 64 7.05 3.87 0.74
CA ILE A 64 5.76 3.51 0.16
C ILE A 64 4.88 4.75 0.02
N HIS A 65 4.71 5.23 -1.20
CA HIS A 65 3.75 6.30 -1.50
C HIS A 65 2.39 5.66 -1.79
N HIS A 66 1.35 6.11 -1.08
CA HIS A 66 0.00 5.57 -1.18
C HIS A 66 -1.06 6.63 -0.90
N MET A 67 -2.32 6.34 -1.22
CA MET A 67 -3.45 7.16 -0.79
C MET A 67 -4.49 6.28 -0.09
N GLU A 68 -5.15 6.80 0.95
CA GLU A 68 -6.18 6.06 1.68
C GLU A 68 -7.36 5.70 0.78
N ASP A 69 -7.75 6.61 -0.11
CA ASP A 69 -8.93 6.49 -0.97
C ASP A 69 -8.53 6.07 -2.41
N CYS A 70 -7.50 5.22 -2.54
CA CYS A 70 -7.08 4.62 -3.81
C CYS A 70 -7.27 3.10 -3.78
N PRO A 71 -8.12 2.50 -4.65
CA PRO A 71 -8.35 1.05 -4.67
C PRO A 71 -7.08 0.22 -4.87
N HIS A 72 -6.18 0.66 -5.75
CA HIS A 72 -4.91 -0.03 -6.00
C HIS A 72 -4.00 0.00 -4.75
N SER A 73 -3.93 1.14 -4.07
CA SER A 73 -3.17 1.27 -2.81
C SER A 73 -3.74 0.38 -1.72
N GLN A 74 -5.06 0.35 -1.56
CA GLN A 74 -5.73 -0.51 -0.58
C GLN A 74 -5.50 -2.01 -0.87
N ALA A 75 -5.56 -2.41 -2.14
CA ALA A 75 -5.34 -3.80 -2.54
C ALA A 75 -3.91 -4.25 -2.26
N LEU A 76 -2.92 -3.46 -2.70
CA LEU A 76 -1.50 -3.76 -2.46
C LEU A 76 -1.19 -3.79 -0.96
N LYS A 77 -1.72 -2.82 -0.19
CA LYS A 77 -1.55 -2.76 1.27
C LYS A 77 -2.01 -4.03 1.97
N LYS A 78 -3.19 -4.54 1.61
CA LYS A 78 -3.71 -5.81 2.18
C LYS A 78 -2.78 -6.98 1.88
N ALA A 79 -2.33 -7.10 0.63
CA ALA A 79 -1.42 -8.17 0.21
C ALA A 79 -0.05 -8.08 0.91
N PHE A 80 0.47 -6.86 1.05
CA PHE A 80 1.72 -6.57 1.76
C PHE A 80 1.62 -6.92 3.26
N ALA A 81 0.51 -6.58 3.91
CA ALA A 81 0.31 -6.80 5.35
C ALA A 81 0.22 -8.29 5.72
N VAL A 82 -0.32 -9.13 4.84
CA VAL A 82 -0.49 -10.58 5.11
C VAL A 82 0.73 -11.42 4.71
N ASP A 83 1.61 -10.92 3.85
CA ASP A 83 2.79 -11.67 3.41
C ASP A 83 3.88 -11.67 4.51
N LYS A 84 4.04 -12.83 5.16
CA LYS A 84 5.01 -13.01 6.26
C LYS A 84 6.45 -12.77 5.84
N THR A 85 6.81 -13.02 4.58
CA THR A 85 8.19 -12.87 4.09
C THR A 85 8.53 -11.39 3.95
N ILE A 86 7.64 -10.61 3.34
CA ILE A 86 7.77 -9.17 3.23
C ILE A 86 7.72 -8.51 4.60
N GLN A 87 6.77 -8.86 5.47
CA GLN A 87 6.70 -8.31 6.83
C GLN A 87 7.99 -8.55 7.62
N LYS A 88 8.56 -9.76 7.53
CA LYS A 88 9.84 -10.09 8.18
C LYS A 88 11.00 -9.26 7.65
N MET A 89 11.10 -9.08 6.32
CA MET A 89 12.14 -8.23 5.74
C MET A 89 11.95 -6.76 6.12
N ALA A 90 10.72 -6.24 6.02
CA ALA A 90 10.40 -4.87 6.39
C ALA A 90 10.77 -4.56 7.85
N GLN A 91 10.51 -5.48 8.78
CA GLN A 91 10.86 -5.31 10.20
C GLN A 91 12.37 -5.36 10.46
N LYS A 92 13.09 -6.27 9.80
CA LYS A 92 14.46 -6.61 10.18
C LYS A 92 15.51 -5.89 9.34
N ASP A 93 15.24 -5.73 8.05
CA ASP A 93 16.24 -5.40 7.04
C ASP A 93 16.11 -3.98 6.49
N PHE A 94 15.02 -3.27 6.76
CA PHE A 94 14.74 -1.95 6.17
C PHE A 94 14.42 -0.89 7.23
N VAL A 95 14.73 0.36 6.90
CA VAL A 95 14.04 1.52 7.47
C VAL A 95 12.74 1.69 6.67
N MET A 96 11.60 1.81 7.36
CA MET A 96 10.28 1.73 6.73
C MET A 96 9.53 3.06 6.84
N LEU A 97 9.22 3.66 5.70
CA LEU A 97 8.46 4.91 5.61
C LEU A 97 7.25 4.70 4.68
N ASN A 98 6.08 5.21 5.09
CA ASN A 98 4.95 5.35 4.18
C ASN A 98 4.44 6.80 4.18
N LEU A 99 4.12 7.29 2.99
CA LEU A 99 3.75 8.68 2.74
C LEU A 99 2.43 8.75 2.00
N ILE A 100 1.57 9.69 2.42
CA ILE A 100 0.34 10.05 1.71
C ILE A 100 0.59 11.21 0.72
N HIS A 101 1.54 12.07 1.06
CA HIS A 101 1.95 13.21 0.26
C HIS A 101 3.38 12.99 -0.23
N ASP A 102 3.66 13.41 -1.46
CA ASP A 102 5.00 13.30 -2.03
C ASP A 102 6.01 14.19 -1.26
N THR A 103 7.28 13.81 -1.38
CA THR A 103 8.41 14.58 -0.86
C THR A 103 8.86 15.66 -1.85
N THR A 104 9.75 16.55 -1.41
CA THR A 104 10.46 17.48 -2.30
C THR A 104 11.52 16.80 -3.17
N ASP A 105 11.96 15.59 -2.82
CA ASP A 105 12.93 14.81 -3.59
C ASP A 105 12.28 14.21 -4.86
N THR A 106 12.59 14.80 -6.00
CA THR A 106 12.05 14.38 -7.31
C THR A 106 12.54 13.02 -7.76
N ASN A 107 13.64 12.50 -7.20
CA ASN A 107 14.13 11.16 -7.52
C ASN A 107 13.17 10.06 -7.01
N LEU A 108 12.36 10.36 -6.00
CA LEU A 108 11.28 9.48 -5.53
C LEU A 108 10.04 9.50 -6.44
N ALA A 109 10.09 10.24 -7.56
CA ALA A 109 9.03 10.35 -8.54
C ALA A 109 9.59 10.39 -9.98
N ALA A 110 10.68 9.65 -10.23
CA ALA A 110 11.41 9.69 -11.50
C ALA A 110 10.55 9.38 -12.74
N ASP A 111 9.45 8.62 -12.60
CA ASP A 111 8.47 8.32 -13.65
C ASP A 111 7.05 8.83 -13.32
N GLY A 112 6.93 9.75 -12.36
CA GLY A 112 5.69 10.43 -11.99
C GLY A 112 5.16 10.15 -10.58
N ASN A 113 4.13 10.90 -10.20
CA ASN A 113 3.54 10.92 -8.85
C ASN A 113 2.31 10.00 -8.69
N TYR A 114 2.27 8.86 -9.39
CA TYR A 114 1.16 7.91 -9.25
C TYR A 114 1.27 7.10 -7.94
N VAL A 115 0.15 6.54 -7.48
CA VAL A 115 0.10 5.64 -6.33
C VAL A 115 -0.62 4.32 -6.66
N PRO A 116 -0.25 3.18 -6.03
CA PRO A 116 0.86 3.03 -5.09
C PRO A 116 2.22 2.99 -5.80
N ARG A 117 3.25 3.46 -5.10
CA ARG A 117 4.65 3.47 -5.57
C ARG A 117 5.58 3.03 -4.46
N ILE A 118 6.46 2.07 -4.74
CA ILE A 118 7.43 1.56 -3.77
C ILE A 118 8.84 1.77 -4.33
N ILE A 119 9.64 2.55 -3.61
CA ILE A 119 10.99 2.93 -3.99
C ILE A 119 11.96 2.57 -2.87
N PHE A 120 13.17 2.17 -3.25
CA PHE A 120 14.25 1.85 -2.34
C PHE A 120 15.35 2.92 -2.42
N VAL A 121 15.92 3.27 -1.28
CA VAL A 121 17.08 4.17 -1.18
C VAL A 121 18.21 3.43 -0.47
N ASP A 122 19.39 3.44 -1.06
CA ASP A 122 20.59 2.85 -0.50
C ASP A 122 21.21 3.77 0.57
N PRO A 123 21.87 3.25 1.63
CA PRO A 123 22.61 4.05 2.59
C PRO A 123 23.64 5.02 1.98
N SER A 124 24.07 4.81 0.73
CA SER A 124 24.86 5.77 -0.08
C SER A 124 24.11 7.04 -0.48
N MET A 125 22.83 7.20 -0.09
CA MET A 125 21.90 8.25 -0.54
C MET A 125 21.48 8.12 -2.00
N THR A 126 21.62 6.92 -2.58
CA THR A 126 21.24 6.67 -3.97
C THR A 126 19.86 6.04 -4.04
N VAL A 127 18.93 6.67 -4.75
CA VAL A 127 17.65 6.05 -5.09
C VAL A 127 17.88 4.91 -6.08
N ARG A 128 17.39 3.71 -5.76
CA ARG A 128 17.58 2.48 -6.54
C ARG A 128 16.58 2.38 -7.70
N LEU A 129 16.76 3.24 -8.70
CA LEU A 129 15.93 3.30 -9.91
C LEU A 129 16.05 2.03 -10.79
N ASP A 130 17.03 1.16 -10.53
CA ASP A 130 17.18 -0.16 -11.16
C ASP A 130 16.15 -1.19 -10.68
N LEU A 131 15.50 -0.97 -9.51
CA LEU A 131 14.60 -1.92 -8.87
C LEU A 131 13.13 -1.68 -9.26
N VAL A 132 12.81 -2.01 -10.51
CA VAL A 132 11.48 -1.79 -11.10
C VAL A 132 10.52 -2.98 -10.93
N GLY A 133 9.22 -2.67 -10.90
CA GLY A 133 8.10 -3.57 -11.00
C GLY A 133 7.94 -4.16 -12.41
N LYS A 134 6.71 -4.57 -12.77
CA LYS A 134 6.44 -5.25 -14.05
C LYS A 134 5.92 -4.33 -15.15
N TYR A 135 5.49 -3.12 -14.80
CA TYR A 135 4.73 -2.26 -15.70
C TYR A 135 5.65 -1.17 -16.26
N SER A 136 5.85 -1.16 -17.58
CA SER A 136 6.74 -0.21 -18.25
C SER A 136 6.27 1.24 -18.19
N ASN A 137 4.96 1.46 -18.05
CA ASN A 137 4.35 2.79 -17.91
C ASN A 137 4.31 3.30 -16.46
N ARG A 138 4.60 2.43 -15.48
CA ARG A 138 4.59 2.72 -14.04
C ARG A 138 5.62 1.82 -13.36
N LEU A 139 6.89 2.21 -13.47
CA LEU A 139 8.04 1.39 -13.13
C LEU A 139 8.09 0.97 -11.67
N TYR A 140 7.53 1.73 -10.74
CA TYR A 140 7.62 1.46 -9.30
C TYR A 140 6.28 1.08 -8.67
N THR A 141 5.26 0.76 -9.48
CA THR A 141 3.99 0.22 -8.99
C THR A 141 4.02 -1.30 -8.90
N TYR A 142 3.18 -1.84 -8.02
CA TYR A 142 3.00 -3.27 -7.79
C TYR A 142 1.52 -3.55 -7.55
N GLU A 143 1.02 -4.64 -8.13
CA GLU A 143 -0.30 -5.18 -7.81
C GLU A 143 -0.22 -6.26 -6.72
N PRO A 144 -1.34 -6.69 -6.11
CA PRO A 144 -1.35 -7.79 -5.15
C PRO A 144 -0.69 -9.08 -5.66
N SER A 145 -0.83 -9.37 -6.95
CA SER A 145 -0.20 -10.52 -7.63
C SER A 145 1.32 -10.39 -7.77
N ASP A 146 1.87 -9.19 -7.57
CA ASP A 146 3.29 -8.88 -7.72
C ASP A 146 4.09 -8.98 -6.43
N ILE A 147 3.46 -9.34 -5.30
CA ILE A 147 4.13 -9.54 -4.01
C ILE A 147 5.40 -10.43 -4.13
N PRO A 148 5.41 -11.55 -4.88
CA PRO A 148 6.63 -12.33 -5.08
C PRO A 148 7.73 -11.56 -5.83
N HIS A 149 7.37 -10.67 -6.75
CA HIS A 149 8.32 -9.81 -7.47
C HIS A 149 8.85 -8.69 -6.57
N LEU A 150 7.96 -8.04 -5.81
CA LEU A 150 8.35 -7.09 -4.77
C LEU A 150 9.34 -7.71 -3.78
N ALA A 151 9.08 -8.92 -3.31
CA ALA A 151 9.99 -9.64 -2.42
C ALA A 151 11.37 -9.91 -3.06
N LYS A 152 11.44 -10.15 -4.38
CA LYS A 152 12.72 -10.25 -5.10
C LYS A 152 13.45 -8.90 -5.13
N ASN A 153 12.73 -7.80 -5.38
CA ASN A 153 13.32 -6.46 -5.37
C ASN A 153 13.78 -6.06 -3.96
N MET A 154 13.03 -6.39 -2.91
CA MET A 154 13.48 -6.22 -1.52
C MET A 154 14.79 -6.99 -1.26
N LYS A 155 14.88 -8.25 -1.70
CA LYS A 155 16.13 -9.03 -1.57
C LYS A 155 17.31 -8.38 -2.29
N LYS A 156 17.09 -7.77 -3.46
CA LYS A 156 18.12 -7.01 -4.18
C LYS A 156 18.49 -5.70 -3.48
N ALA A 157 17.51 -4.97 -2.94
CA ALA A 157 17.74 -3.72 -2.21
C ALA A 157 18.56 -3.92 -0.93
N LYS A 158 18.44 -5.10 -0.29
CA LYS A 158 19.30 -5.49 0.85
C LYS A 158 20.78 -5.62 0.48
N LEU A 159 21.09 -5.90 -0.79
CA LEU A 159 22.45 -5.93 -1.29
C LEU A 159 22.87 -4.49 -1.58
N LEU A 160 23.55 -3.90 -0.61
CA LEU A 160 23.99 -2.51 -0.67
C LEU A 160 24.90 -2.27 -1.86
N LEU A 161 24.83 -1.06 -2.42
CA LEU A 161 25.74 -0.63 -3.46
C LEU A 161 27.17 -0.64 -2.92
N LYS A 162 28.11 -1.11 -3.75
CA LYS A 162 29.52 -1.00 -3.42
C LYS A 162 29.89 0.48 -3.46
N THR A 163 30.45 0.98 -2.37
CA THR A 163 31.14 2.27 -2.39
C THR A 163 32.41 2.04 -3.18
N GLU A 164 32.55 2.68 -4.34
CA GLU A 164 33.85 2.81 -5.00
C GLU A 164 34.77 3.51 -3.97
N LEU A 165 35.79 2.80 -3.51
CA LEU A 165 36.82 3.28 -2.59
C LEU A 165 37.94 3.95 -3.38
#